data_AF-A0A2V6K8J9-F1
#
_entry.id   AF-A0A2V6K8J9-F1
#
_cell.length_a   1.000
_cell.length_b   1.000
_cell.length_c   1.000
_cell.angle_alpha   90.00
_cell.angle_beta   90.00
_cell.angle_gamma   90.00
#
_symmetry.space_group_name_H-M   'P 1'
#
loop_
_entity.id
_entity.type
_entity.pdbx_description
1 polymer ?
#
loop_
_entity_poly.entity_id
_entity_poly.type
_entity_poly.pdbx_seq_one_letter_code
_entity_poly.pdbx_strand_id
1 'polypeptide(L)'
;MKTTNSCIKIGLLFVAVVMFTAASARADTYSWTNFQSDIAGVAQHTDPNLVNPWGMAVSSSGTIWVSDNGTGVSTLYNQQGAAQPLIVTIPTAVRNRGTGNPTGVVFNGTTFFQVTKNGVSGPARFIFVSEDGLISGWNPTVDPTNAVVAVDNGTNRGVNSAVYKGATLGVAGGHNFLFVTDFHTGKVETYDENFHQVTPNGFVDPNPPAGYAPFGVRNFNNEIFVTYAKQDHKKHDDVACPGCGFINVFNTSGMFLRHLVANGNLNAPWGLTEVEGNLWVGNFGDGLINVYNPMTGAFIEQLMRADGTPLQFDGLWDMLPAQVGGGVFFTAGIADEEHGLFGIITENP
;
A
#
# COMPACT_ATOMS: atom_id res chain seq x y z
N MET A 1 55.34 -43.07 -60.70
CA MET A 1 55.31 -42.86 -59.23
C MET A 1 54.92 -41.40 -58.99
N LYS A 2 53.74 -41.17 -58.41
CA LYS A 2 53.19 -39.93 -57.81
C LYS A 2 53.04 -38.69 -58.73
N THR A 3 51.89 -38.45 -59.37
CA THR A 3 50.67 -37.73 -58.91
C THR A 3 50.93 -36.35 -58.30
N THR A 4 50.33 -35.28 -58.86
CA THR A 4 49.35 -34.40 -58.16
C THR A 4 48.62 -33.50 -59.17
N ASN A 5 47.29 -33.67 -59.29
CA ASN A 5 46.38 -32.69 -59.89
C ASN A 5 45.86 -31.79 -58.76
N SER A 6 45.95 -30.46 -58.92
CA SER A 6 45.42 -29.51 -57.94
C SER A 6 44.02 -29.06 -58.35
N CYS A 7 43.00 -29.47 -57.58
CA CYS A 7 41.62 -29.03 -57.74
C CYS A 7 41.41 -27.70 -57.02
N ILE A 8 40.98 -26.68 -57.75
CA ILE A 8 40.50 -25.40 -57.19
C ILE A 8 39.06 -25.61 -56.73
N LYS A 9 38.81 -25.51 -55.41
CA LYS A 9 37.47 -25.44 -54.83
C LYS A 9 37.06 -23.97 -54.69
N ILE A 10 36.02 -23.56 -55.40
CA ILE A 10 35.34 -22.28 -55.20
C ILE A 10 34.34 -22.49 -54.06
N GLY A 11 34.57 -21.82 -52.93
CA GLY A 11 33.65 -21.78 -51.80
C GLY A 11 32.64 -20.64 -51.98
N LEU A 12 31.34 -20.98 -52.04
CA LEU A 12 30.24 -20.03 -51.95
C LEU A 12 30.15 -19.50 -50.51
N LEU A 13 30.29 -18.19 -50.32
CA LEU A 13 29.92 -17.52 -49.06
C LEU A 13 28.40 -17.29 -49.06
N PHE A 14 27.65 -17.99 -48.19
CA PHE A 14 26.27 -17.64 -47.88
C PHE A 14 26.27 -16.51 -46.84
N VAL A 15 25.83 -15.32 -47.25
CA VAL A 15 25.50 -14.24 -46.31
C VAL A 15 24.08 -14.49 -45.80
N ALA A 16 23.96 -14.93 -44.55
CA ALA A 16 22.67 -15.03 -43.87
C ALA A 16 22.25 -13.62 -43.41
N VAL A 17 21.24 -13.03 -44.06
CA VAL A 17 20.58 -11.83 -43.59
C VAL A 17 19.63 -12.23 -42.46
N VAL A 18 20.04 -11.97 -41.22
CA VAL A 18 19.14 -12.07 -40.06
C VAL A 18 18.25 -10.84 -40.07
N MET A 19 17.02 -10.99 -40.56
CA MET A 19 15.99 -9.97 -40.37
C MET A 19 15.54 -10.04 -38.91
N PHE A 20 16.05 -9.13 -38.08
CA PHE A 20 15.43 -8.84 -36.79
C PHE A 20 14.09 -8.17 -37.05
N THR A 21 13.01 -8.93 -36.95
CA THR A 21 11.69 -8.34 -36.74
C THR A 21 11.72 -7.71 -35.35
N ALA A 22 11.90 -6.40 -35.27
CA ALA A 22 11.56 -5.65 -34.07
C ALA A 22 10.05 -5.81 -33.89
N ALA A 23 9.62 -6.74 -33.04
CA ALA A 23 8.29 -6.69 -32.49
C ALA A 23 8.20 -5.37 -31.72
N SER A 24 7.41 -4.43 -32.21
CA SER A 24 7.06 -3.25 -31.44
C SER A 24 6.24 -3.79 -30.26
N ALA A 25 6.88 -3.95 -29.10
CA ALA A 25 6.13 -4.09 -27.86
C ALA A 25 5.32 -2.80 -27.73
N ARG A 26 3.99 -2.92 -27.80
CA ARG A 26 3.14 -1.81 -27.37
C ARG A 26 3.37 -1.71 -25.87
N ALA A 27 3.67 -0.51 -25.38
CA ALA A 27 3.60 -0.24 -23.96
C ALA A 27 2.14 -0.39 -23.55
N ASP A 28 1.91 -1.05 -22.42
CA ASP A 28 0.57 -1.19 -21.87
C ASP A 28 0.05 0.21 -21.51
N THR A 29 -1.23 0.45 -21.79
CA THR A 29 -1.85 1.73 -21.46
C THR A 29 -3.05 1.48 -20.59
N TYR A 30 -3.32 2.43 -19.70
CA TYR A 30 -4.31 2.26 -18.66
C TYR A 30 -5.37 3.34 -18.77
N SER A 31 -6.57 2.99 -18.33
CA SER A 31 -7.70 3.88 -18.08
C SER A 31 -8.20 3.64 -16.66
N TRP A 32 -9.13 4.48 -16.21
CA TRP A 32 -9.69 4.34 -14.88
C TRP A 32 -11.17 4.70 -14.86
N THR A 33 -11.85 4.25 -13.80
CA THR A 33 -13.21 4.64 -13.48
C THR A 33 -13.26 5.11 -12.03
N ASN A 34 -13.79 6.32 -11.83
CA ASN A 34 -14.09 6.83 -10.49
C ASN A 34 -15.45 6.27 -10.04
N PHE A 35 -15.46 5.41 -9.02
CA PHE A 35 -16.70 4.84 -8.51
C PHE A 35 -17.37 5.75 -7.49
N GLN A 36 -16.60 6.26 -6.52
CA GLN A 36 -17.11 7.04 -5.40
C GLN A 36 -16.27 8.29 -5.19
N SER A 37 -16.93 9.38 -4.79
CA SER A 37 -16.34 10.63 -4.31
C SER A 37 -17.33 11.32 -3.38
N ASP A 38 -16.87 12.09 -2.42
CA ASP A 38 -17.74 12.97 -1.64
C ASP A 38 -18.22 14.20 -2.44
N ILE A 39 -17.60 14.48 -3.59
CA ILE A 39 -17.97 15.57 -4.49
C ILE A 39 -19.00 15.11 -5.53
N ALA A 40 -20.15 15.78 -5.58
CA ALA A 40 -21.18 15.52 -6.57
C ALA A 40 -20.68 15.74 -8.02
N GLY A 41 -20.80 14.70 -8.85
CA GLY A 41 -20.43 14.72 -10.28
C GLY A 41 -18.98 14.38 -10.60
N VAL A 42 -18.13 14.12 -9.60
CA VAL A 42 -16.72 13.72 -9.82
C VAL A 42 -16.55 12.22 -10.04
N ALA A 43 -17.45 11.41 -9.48
CA ALA A 43 -17.50 9.96 -9.63
C ALA A 43 -18.90 9.48 -10.04
N GLN A 44 -19.04 8.19 -10.35
CA GLN A 44 -20.34 7.59 -10.69
C GLN A 44 -21.37 7.74 -9.56
N HIS A 45 -20.91 7.72 -8.32
CA HIS A 45 -21.71 7.86 -7.12
C HIS A 45 -21.10 8.88 -6.17
N THR A 46 -21.96 9.51 -5.37
CA THR A 46 -21.55 10.44 -4.31
C THR A 46 -21.66 9.74 -2.97
N ASP A 47 -20.55 9.66 -2.24
CA ASP A 47 -20.48 9.12 -0.88
C ASP A 47 -19.89 10.18 0.05
N PRO A 48 -20.71 10.85 0.88
CA PRO A 48 -20.25 11.94 1.73
C PRO A 48 -19.30 11.49 2.85
N ASN A 49 -19.12 10.19 3.06
CA ASN A 49 -18.17 9.68 4.05
C ASN A 49 -16.76 9.54 3.48
N LEU A 50 -16.62 9.40 2.15
CA LEU A 50 -15.35 9.11 1.48
C LEU A 50 -14.49 10.38 1.36
N VAL A 51 -13.98 10.89 2.47
CA VAL A 51 -13.07 12.04 2.54
C VAL A 51 -11.68 11.55 2.96
N ASN A 52 -10.66 11.92 2.19
CA ASN A 52 -9.28 11.43 2.35
C ASN A 52 -9.22 9.90 2.60
N PRO A 53 -9.70 9.07 1.65
CA PRO A 53 -9.64 7.62 1.81
C PRO A 53 -8.19 7.14 1.68
N TRP A 54 -7.68 6.50 2.72
CA TRP A 54 -6.33 5.94 2.77
C TRP A 54 -6.35 4.45 2.43
N GLY A 55 -6.11 3.59 3.42
CA GLY A 55 -5.90 2.17 3.23
C GLY A 55 -7.16 1.41 2.88
N MET A 56 -6.96 0.34 2.13
CA MET A 56 -7.96 -0.65 1.76
C MET A 56 -7.59 -2.05 2.24
N ALA A 57 -8.61 -2.84 2.57
CA ALA A 57 -8.49 -4.28 2.79
C ALA A 57 -9.69 -5.01 2.21
N VAL A 58 -9.47 -6.22 1.68
CA VAL A 58 -10.55 -7.05 1.15
C VAL A 58 -10.90 -8.19 2.11
N SER A 59 -12.19 -8.35 2.40
CA SER A 59 -12.70 -9.49 3.15
C SER A 59 -12.59 -10.78 2.34
N SER A 60 -12.73 -11.93 3.01
CA SER A 60 -12.83 -13.22 2.31
C SER A 60 -14.03 -13.35 1.37
N SER A 61 -15.03 -12.47 1.47
CA SER A 61 -16.19 -12.42 0.57
C SER A 61 -16.02 -11.41 -0.57
N GLY A 62 -14.86 -10.75 -0.69
CA GLY A 62 -14.61 -9.74 -1.71
C GLY A 62 -15.17 -8.35 -1.38
N THR A 63 -15.58 -8.09 -0.13
CA THR A 63 -15.99 -6.74 0.28
C THR A 63 -14.74 -5.91 0.57
N ILE A 64 -14.62 -4.76 -0.07
CA ILE A 64 -13.52 -3.82 0.09
C ILE A 64 -13.87 -2.89 1.25
N TRP A 65 -12.98 -2.78 2.22
CA TRP A 65 -13.06 -1.85 3.34
C TRP A 65 -12.09 -0.73 3.09
N VAL A 66 -12.52 0.52 3.25
CA VAL A 66 -11.73 1.72 3.01
C VAL A 66 -11.64 2.50 4.31
N SER A 67 -10.46 3.02 4.66
CA SER A 67 -10.27 3.90 5.82
C SER A 67 -10.46 5.36 5.41
N ASP A 68 -11.54 5.98 5.85
CA ASP A 68 -11.88 7.36 5.48
C ASP A 68 -11.34 8.31 6.55
N ASN A 69 -10.10 8.77 6.34
CA ASN A 69 -9.35 9.54 7.33
C ASN A 69 -10.12 10.83 7.72
N GLY A 70 -10.67 11.55 6.74
CA GLY A 70 -11.29 12.85 6.95
C GLY A 70 -12.62 12.80 7.71
N THR A 71 -13.30 11.66 7.70
CA THR A 71 -14.61 11.48 8.39
C THR A 71 -14.55 10.51 9.57
N GLY A 72 -13.42 9.83 9.79
CA GLY A 72 -13.21 8.93 10.92
C GLY A 72 -14.04 7.66 10.89
N VAL A 73 -14.32 7.17 9.69
CA VAL A 73 -15.08 5.93 9.51
C VAL A 73 -14.33 4.97 8.58
N SER A 74 -14.90 3.78 8.44
CA SER A 74 -14.60 2.89 7.34
C SER A 74 -15.87 2.61 6.54
N THR A 75 -15.86 3.04 5.29
CA THR A 75 -16.85 2.67 4.27
C THR A 75 -16.51 1.33 3.63
N LEU A 76 -17.52 0.71 3.03
CA LEU A 76 -17.42 -0.60 2.41
C LEU A 76 -17.97 -0.56 0.98
N TYR A 77 -17.26 -1.21 0.06
CA TYR A 77 -17.65 -1.31 -1.36
C TYR A 77 -17.60 -2.76 -1.83
N ASN A 78 -18.44 -3.09 -2.82
CA ASN A 78 -18.30 -4.35 -3.55
C ASN A 78 -17.26 -4.23 -4.67
N GLN A 79 -16.98 -5.35 -5.35
CA GLN A 79 -16.02 -5.40 -6.46
C GLN A 79 -16.48 -4.61 -7.73
N GLN A 80 -17.68 -4.03 -7.73
CA GLN A 80 -18.19 -3.15 -8.79
C GLN A 80 -18.19 -1.67 -8.35
N GLY A 81 -17.61 -1.36 -7.18
CA GLY A 81 -17.52 0.00 -6.68
C GLY A 81 -18.77 0.53 -5.96
N ALA A 82 -19.81 -0.29 -5.78
CA ALA A 82 -21.04 0.13 -5.13
C ALA A 82 -20.95 0.06 -3.61
N ALA A 83 -21.36 1.13 -2.95
CA ALA A 83 -21.39 1.26 -1.49
C ALA A 83 -22.26 0.18 -0.83
N GLN A 84 -21.79 -0.32 0.31
CA GLN A 84 -22.55 -1.18 1.20
C GLN A 84 -23.15 -0.35 2.35
N PRO A 85 -24.29 -0.75 2.94
CA PRO A 85 -24.97 0.06 3.96
C PRO A 85 -24.20 0.21 5.29
N LEU A 86 -23.28 -0.72 5.58
CA LEU A 86 -22.52 -0.68 6.82
C LEU A 86 -21.46 0.42 6.73
N ILE A 87 -21.40 1.25 7.76
CA ILE A 87 -20.32 2.20 8.02
C ILE A 87 -19.83 1.90 9.44
N VAL A 88 -18.51 1.78 9.61
CA VAL A 88 -17.90 1.52 10.92
C VAL A 88 -17.21 2.78 11.41
N THR A 89 -17.62 3.30 12.57
CA THR A 89 -16.94 4.43 13.22
C THR A 89 -15.62 3.97 13.81
N ILE A 90 -14.54 4.70 13.52
CA ILE A 90 -13.21 4.45 14.08
C ILE A 90 -13.01 5.36 15.30
N PRO A 91 -12.61 4.82 16.47
CA PRO A 91 -12.43 5.61 17.67
C PRO A 91 -11.23 6.53 17.58
N THR A 92 -11.18 7.52 18.47
CA THR A 92 -10.06 8.44 18.64
C THR A 92 -9.17 8.02 19.82
N ALA A 93 -7.89 8.36 19.76
CA ALA A 93 -7.01 8.32 20.92
C ALA A 93 -7.50 9.28 22.00
N VAL A 94 -7.21 8.98 23.27
CA VAL A 94 -7.74 9.72 24.44
C VAL A 94 -7.43 11.21 24.41
N ARG A 95 -6.39 11.66 23.71
CA ARG A 95 -6.02 13.09 23.55
C ARG A 95 -6.57 13.74 22.28
N ASN A 96 -6.99 12.95 21.29
CA ASN A 96 -7.62 13.50 20.10
C ASN A 96 -9.02 14.02 20.49
N ARG A 97 -9.32 15.24 20.04
CA ARG A 97 -10.56 15.99 20.33
C ARG A 97 -11.40 16.23 19.08
N GLY A 98 -10.86 15.86 17.92
CA GLY A 98 -11.56 15.89 16.65
C GLY A 98 -12.23 14.54 16.38
N THR A 99 -12.32 14.24 15.09
CA THR A 99 -12.85 12.98 14.56
C THR A 99 -11.75 11.91 14.53
N GLY A 100 -12.14 10.63 14.40
CA GLY A 100 -11.18 9.56 14.11
C GLY A 100 -10.42 9.86 12.81
N ASN A 101 -9.18 9.40 12.72
CA ASN A 101 -8.29 9.62 11.57
C ASN A 101 -7.63 8.29 11.14
N PRO A 102 -8.43 7.30 10.70
CA PRO A 102 -7.91 6.01 10.25
C PRO A 102 -7.01 6.15 9.02
N THR A 103 -6.00 5.30 8.92
CA THR A 103 -5.03 5.28 7.82
C THR A 103 -4.96 3.87 7.22
N GLY A 104 -4.14 3.00 7.79
CA GLY A 104 -4.02 1.61 7.38
C GLY A 104 -5.14 0.74 7.94
N VAL A 105 -5.63 -0.19 7.12
CA VAL A 105 -6.54 -1.26 7.53
C VAL A 105 -6.02 -2.61 7.02
N VAL A 106 -6.23 -3.66 7.82
CA VAL A 106 -5.92 -5.04 7.43
C VAL A 106 -7.08 -5.97 7.78
N PHE A 107 -7.40 -6.88 6.86
CA PHE A 107 -8.30 -7.99 7.12
C PHE A 107 -7.60 -9.06 7.96
N ASN A 108 -8.20 -9.43 9.09
CA ASN A 108 -7.72 -10.49 9.94
C ASN A 108 -8.54 -11.78 9.70
N GLY A 109 -7.88 -12.74 9.07
CA GLY A 109 -8.39 -14.10 8.87
C GLY A 109 -8.10 -15.07 10.03
N THR A 110 -7.41 -14.61 11.08
CA THR A 110 -7.00 -15.45 12.22
C THR A 110 -8.02 -15.39 13.37
N THR A 111 -7.78 -16.18 14.43
CA THR A 111 -8.55 -16.15 15.69
C THR A 111 -7.90 -15.28 16.78
N PHE A 112 -6.81 -14.60 16.46
CA PHE A 112 -6.05 -13.73 17.36
C PHE A 112 -6.51 -12.28 17.26
N PHE A 113 -5.80 -11.36 17.93
CA PHE A 113 -6.09 -9.93 17.95
C PHE A 113 -7.48 -9.65 18.51
N GLN A 114 -7.72 -10.11 19.73
CA GLN A 114 -9.01 -10.00 20.41
C GLN A 114 -9.29 -8.55 20.81
N VAL A 115 -10.51 -8.08 20.55
CA VAL A 115 -11.04 -6.82 21.08
C VAL A 115 -12.22 -7.09 22.00
N THR A 116 -12.39 -6.26 23.02
CA THR A 116 -13.42 -6.45 24.05
C THR A 116 -14.15 -5.15 24.35
N LYS A 117 -15.48 -5.18 24.33
CA LYS A 117 -16.34 -4.07 24.74
C LYS A 117 -17.50 -4.60 25.57
N ASN A 118 -17.76 -3.98 26.71
CA ASN A 118 -18.88 -4.33 27.60
C ASN A 118 -18.96 -5.83 27.96
N GLY A 119 -17.81 -6.48 28.15
CA GLY A 119 -17.72 -7.91 28.51
C GLY A 119 -17.92 -8.88 27.33
N VAL A 120 -18.12 -8.39 26.11
CA VAL A 120 -18.15 -9.22 24.89
C VAL A 120 -16.79 -9.12 24.20
N SER A 121 -16.20 -10.28 23.88
CA SER A 121 -14.90 -10.39 23.22
C SER A 121 -15.01 -11.14 21.90
N GLY A 122 -14.18 -10.76 20.94
CA GLY A 122 -14.04 -11.48 19.67
C GLY A 122 -12.77 -11.05 18.92
N PRO A 123 -12.24 -11.92 18.03
CA PRO A 123 -11.09 -11.55 17.21
C PRO A 123 -11.49 -10.41 16.27
N ALA A 124 -10.73 -9.33 16.25
CA ALA A 124 -10.95 -8.24 15.31
C ALA A 124 -10.93 -8.82 13.89
N ARG A 125 -11.98 -8.61 13.10
CA ARG A 125 -12.03 -9.04 11.68
C ARG A 125 -11.35 -8.05 10.76
N PHE A 126 -11.36 -6.79 11.16
CA PHE A 126 -10.55 -5.72 10.58
C PHE A 126 -9.81 -5.02 11.70
N ILE A 127 -8.54 -4.73 11.46
CA ILE A 127 -7.68 -3.98 12.38
C ILE A 127 -7.31 -2.68 11.66
N PHE A 128 -7.51 -1.56 12.34
CA PHE A 128 -7.25 -0.22 11.84
C PHE A 128 -6.13 0.42 12.66
N VAL A 129 -5.34 1.25 11.99
CA VAL A 129 -4.38 2.15 12.64
C VAL A 129 -4.70 3.59 12.28
N SER A 130 -4.30 4.53 13.14
CA SER A 130 -4.69 5.95 13.02
C SER A 130 -3.52 6.89 13.30
N GLU A 131 -3.56 8.08 12.72
CA GLU A 131 -2.47 9.06 12.87
C GLU A 131 -2.33 9.62 14.28
N ASP A 132 -3.36 9.45 15.11
CA ASP A 132 -3.30 9.78 16.53
C ASP A 132 -2.68 8.67 17.41
N GLY A 133 -2.08 7.64 16.79
CA GLY A 133 -1.33 6.59 17.46
C GLY A 133 -2.20 5.48 18.02
N LEU A 134 -3.40 5.29 17.47
CA LEU A 134 -4.35 4.26 17.89
C LEU A 134 -4.27 3.00 17.03
N ILE A 135 -4.42 1.84 17.65
CA ILE A 135 -4.76 0.57 16.99
C ILE A 135 -6.13 0.15 17.50
N SER A 136 -7.07 -0.06 16.58
CA SER A 136 -8.43 -0.56 16.90
C SER A 136 -8.78 -1.78 16.08
N GLY A 137 -9.73 -2.56 16.59
CA GLY A 137 -10.27 -3.73 15.89
C GLY A 137 -11.78 -3.70 15.85
N TRP A 138 -12.37 -4.12 14.73
CA TRP A 138 -13.80 -4.26 14.58
C TRP A 138 -14.21 -5.73 14.52
N ASN A 139 -15.24 -6.10 15.27
CA ASN A 139 -15.90 -7.40 15.17
C ASN A 139 -17.42 -7.19 15.33
N PRO A 140 -18.25 -7.71 14.39
CA PRO A 140 -19.68 -7.44 14.37
C PRO A 140 -20.43 -7.97 15.61
N THR A 141 -19.87 -8.97 16.32
CA THR A 141 -20.48 -9.50 17.55
C THR A 141 -20.11 -8.70 18.80
N VAL A 142 -19.00 -7.96 18.75
CA VAL A 142 -18.53 -7.11 19.86
C VAL A 142 -19.21 -5.75 19.80
N ASP A 143 -19.17 -5.11 18.63
CA ASP A 143 -19.90 -3.88 18.33
C ASP A 143 -20.17 -3.80 16.82
N PRO A 144 -21.44 -3.79 16.38
CA PRO A 144 -21.76 -3.90 14.97
C PRO A 144 -21.33 -2.70 14.13
N THR A 145 -21.20 -1.51 14.70
CA THR A 145 -20.95 -0.26 13.94
C THR A 145 -19.78 0.57 14.46
N ASN A 146 -19.05 0.11 15.48
CA ASN A 146 -17.89 0.83 16.01
C ASN A 146 -16.69 -0.11 16.15
N ALA A 147 -15.52 0.32 15.69
CA ALA A 147 -14.27 -0.34 16.06
C ALA A 147 -13.96 -0.08 17.56
N VAL A 148 -13.20 -0.99 18.15
CA VAL A 148 -12.87 -0.99 19.58
C VAL A 148 -11.37 -0.81 19.75
N VAL A 149 -10.98 0.12 20.62
CA VAL A 149 -9.57 0.41 20.92
C VAL A 149 -8.87 -0.84 21.46
N ALA A 150 -7.73 -1.19 20.86
CA ALA A 150 -6.84 -2.24 21.32
C ALA A 150 -5.56 -1.65 21.95
N VAL A 151 -4.98 -0.63 21.32
CA VAL A 151 -3.78 0.08 21.78
C VAL A 151 -3.98 1.58 21.60
N ASP A 152 -3.62 2.38 22.60
CA ASP A 152 -3.53 3.85 22.51
C ASP A 152 -2.10 4.28 22.82
N ASN A 153 -1.33 4.59 21.78
CA ASN A 153 0.02 5.17 21.89
C ASN A 153 0.04 6.67 21.60
N GLY A 154 -1.12 7.29 21.44
CA GLY A 154 -1.27 8.76 21.34
C GLY A 154 -1.01 9.47 22.66
N THR A 155 -1.11 8.76 23.79
CA THR A 155 -0.95 9.33 25.14
C THR A 155 0.31 8.87 25.88
N ASN A 156 0.77 7.64 25.62
CA ASN A 156 1.78 6.97 26.44
C ASN A 156 3.22 7.46 26.22
N ARG A 157 3.46 8.34 25.23
CA ARG A 157 4.81 8.70 24.79
C ARG A 157 5.13 10.20 24.82
N GLY A 158 4.24 11.01 25.41
CA GLY A 158 4.48 12.44 25.61
C GLY A 158 4.59 13.21 24.29
N VAL A 159 5.76 13.78 23.99
CA VAL A 159 6.02 14.48 22.72
C VAL A 159 6.32 13.53 21.56
N ASN A 160 6.54 12.23 21.84
CA ASN A 160 6.81 11.19 20.85
C ASN A 160 5.59 10.30 20.61
N SER A 161 4.38 10.87 20.64
CA SER A 161 3.16 10.14 20.30
C SER A 161 3.28 9.51 18.91
N ALA A 162 2.81 8.27 18.78
CA ALA A 162 2.90 7.56 17.52
C ALA A 162 2.02 8.23 16.45
N VAL A 163 2.46 8.16 15.20
CA VAL A 163 1.67 8.56 14.03
C VAL A 163 1.62 7.38 13.09
N TYR A 164 0.56 6.58 13.17
CA TYR A 164 0.47 5.36 12.38
C TYR A 164 -0.05 5.62 10.98
N LYS A 165 0.70 5.13 9.98
CA LYS A 165 0.40 5.41 8.56
C LYS A 165 -0.08 4.15 7.81
N GLY A 166 0.38 2.96 8.18
CA GLY A 166 0.06 1.72 7.49
C GLY A 166 0.18 0.49 8.40
N ALA A 167 -0.49 -0.60 8.02
CA ALA A 167 -0.49 -1.84 8.77
C ALA A 167 -0.51 -3.07 7.86
N THR A 168 0.12 -4.16 8.31
CA THR A 168 0.00 -5.47 7.67
C THR A 168 0.15 -6.60 8.69
N LEU A 169 -0.29 -7.81 8.33
CA LEU A 169 -0.13 -9.01 9.15
C LEU A 169 0.96 -9.91 8.56
N GLY A 170 1.64 -10.68 9.40
CA GLY A 170 2.50 -11.76 8.95
C GLY A 170 2.77 -12.81 10.02
N VAL A 171 3.45 -13.88 9.63
CA VAL A 171 3.73 -15.02 10.50
C VAL A 171 5.23 -15.21 10.64
N ALA A 172 5.73 -15.28 11.88
CA ALA A 172 7.12 -15.57 12.19
C ALA A 172 7.21 -16.62 13.30
N GLY A 173 8.03 -17.65 13.10
CA GLY A 173 8.19 -18.73 14.08
C GLY A 173 6.88 -19.45 14.45
N GLY A 174 5.86 -19.43 13.57
CA GLY A 174 4.54 -20.00 13.84
C GLY A 174 3.56 -19.10 14.60
N HIS A 175 3.95 -17.86 14.92
CA HIS A 175 3.11 -16.87 15.60
C HIS A 175 2.69 -15.75 14.64
N ASN A 176 1.50 -15.19 14.86
CA ASN A 176 0.98 -14.08 14.08
C ASN A 176 1.42 -12.74 14.68
N PHE A 177 1.77 -11.80 13.81
CA PHE A 177 2.18 -10.47 14.18
C PHE A 177 1.47 -9.43 13.33
N LEU A 178 1.17 -8.30 13.97
CA LEU A 178 0.75 -7.07 13.31
C LEU A 178 1.97 -6.14 13.23
N PHE A 179 2.28 -5.68 12.03
CA PHE A 179 3.32 -4.68 11.78
C PHE A 179 2.67 -3.36 11.43
N VAL A 180 3.11 -2.29 12.11
CA VAL A 180 2.53 -0.95 11.97
C VAL A 180 3.64 0.06 11.72
N THR A 181 3.49 0.90 10.70
CA THR A 181 4.45 1.99 10.44
C THR A 181 4.16 3.18 11.36
N ASP A 182 5.07 3.49 12.26
CA ASP A 182 5.05 4.70 13.09
C ASP A 182 5.97 5.75 12.46
N PHE A 183 5.35 6.68 11.74
CA PHE A 183 6.05 7.72 11.02
C PHE A 183 6.81 8.61 11.98
N HIS A 184 6.19 9.03 13.08
CA HIS A 184 6.78 9.99 14.02
C HIS A 184 8.06 9.48 14.68
N THR A 185 8.07 8.22 15.10
CA THR A 185 9.26 7.61 15.72
C THR A 185 10.23 7.01 14.71
N GLY A 186 9.83 6.89 13.44
CA GLY A 186 10.66 6.33 12.37
C GLY A 186 10.83 4.81 12.48
N LYS A 187 9.82 4.10 12.99
CA LYS A 187 9.89 2.67 13.29
C LYS A 187 8.75 1.89 12.67
N VAL A 188 9.00 0.63 12.33
CA VAL A 188 7.93 -0.35 12.18
C VAL A 188 7.75 -1.03 13.52
N GLU A 189 6.60 -0.82 14.15
CA GLU A 189 6.25 -1.45 15.41
C GLU A 189 5.66 -2.84 15.15
N THR A 190 6.02 -3.80 16.00
CA THR A 190 5.48 -5.16 15.93
C THR A 190 4.61 -5.43 17.13
N TYR A 191 3.45 -6.02 16.92
CA TYR A 191 2.51 -6.42 17.96
C TYR A 191 2.22 -7.91 17.86
N ASP A 192 2.21 -8.60 19.00
CA ASP A 192 1.86 -10.02 19.08
C ASP A 192 0.35 -10.26 18.94
N GLU A 193 -0.04 -11.54 19.01
CA GLU A 193 -1.41 -12.03 18.90
C GLU A 193 -2.41 -11.43 19.90
N ASN A 194 -1.92 -10.73 20.93
CA ASN A 194 -2.72 -10.08 21.98
C ASN A 194 -2.56 -8.56 21.98
N PHE A 195 -2.03 -7.98 20.90
CA PHE A 195 -1.70 -6.55 20.79
C PHE A 195 -0.65 -6.07 21.80
N HIS A 196 0.22 -6.95 22.32
CA HIS A 196 1.40 -6.46 23.07
C HIS A 196 2.51 -6.11 22.09
N GLN A 197 3.08 -4.92 22.26
CA GLN A 197 4.23 -4.51 21.46
C GLN A 197 5.43 -5.40 21.76
N VAL A 198 6.04 -5.95 20.71
CA VAL A 198 7.22 -6.81 20.75
C VAL A 198 8.30 -6.29 19.78
N THR A 199 9.50 -6.87 19.88
CA THR A 199 10.60 -6.66 18.92
C THR A 199 10.88 -5.18 18.58
N PRO A 200 11.14 -4.31 19.58
CA PRO A 200 11.27 -2.86 19.36
C PRO A 200 12.49 -2.43 18.53
N ASN A 201 13.36 -3.38 18.17
CA ASN A 201 14.59 -3.19 17.38
C ASN A 201 14.61 -4.03 16.09
N GLY A 202 13.47 -4.59 15.68
CA GLY A 202 13.31 -5.17 14.34
C GLY A 202 13.12 -4.08 13.28
N PHE A 203 13.12 -4.47 12.01
CA PHE A 203 12.86 -3.60 10.86
C PHE A 203 13.83 -2.43 10.74
N VAL A 204 15.09 -2.65 11.13
CA VAL A 204 16.13 -1.64 11.08
C VAL A 204 16.92 -1.78 9.79
N ASP A 205 16.92 -0.70 9.02
CA ASP A 205 17.89 -0.48 7.95
C ASP A 205 19.29 -0.23 8.56
N PRO A 206 20.34 -0.96 8.17
CA PRO A 206 21.69 -0.73 8.70
C PRO A 206 22.32 0.60 8.27
N ASN A 207 21.84 1.24 7.21
CA ASN A 207 22.34 2.51 6.69
C ASN A 207 21.19 3.45 6.28
N PRO A 208 20.30 3.85 7.22
CA PRO A 208 19.10 4.59 6.89
C PRO A 208 19.44 6.02 6.46
N PRO A 209 18.86 6.53 5.36
CA PRO A 209 18.88 7.96 5.05
C PRO A 209 18.26 8.76 6.20
N ALA A 210 18.97 9.79 6.67
CA ALA A 210 18.48 10.64 7.75
C ALA A 210 17.23 11.41 7.33
N GLY A 211 16.26 11.51 8.25
CA GLY A 211 15.02 12.26 8.03
C GLY A 211 13.96 11.53 7.20
N TYR A 212 14.07 10.20 7.06
CA TYR A 212 13.05 9.35 6.46
C TYR A 212 12.43 8.43 7.52
N ALA A 213 11.16 8.07 7.31
CA ALA A 213 10.42 7.18 8.21
C ALA A 213 9.52 6.21 7.41
N PRO A 214 9.19 5.02 7.98
CA PRO A 214 8.25 4.08 7.38
C PRO A 214 6.89 4.72 7.12
N PHE A 215 6.38 4.61 5.90
CA PHE A 215 5.14 5.25 5.47
C PHE A 215 4.06 4.19 5.18
N GLY A 216 4.21 3.42 4.09
CA GLY A 216 3.39 2.27 3.75
C GLY A 216 4.06 0.93 4.10
N VAL A 217 3.24 -0.12 4.27
CA VAL A 217 3.74 -1.48 4.54
C VAL A 217 2.82 -2.55 3.96
N ARG A 218 3.41 -3.58 3.35
CA ARG A 218 2.71 -4.76 2.81
C ARG A 218 3.50 -6.03 3.05
N ASN A 219 2.78 -7.14 3.25
CA ASN A 219 3.35 -8.48 3.26
C ASN A 219 3.07 -9.16 1.92
N PHE A 220 4.13 -9.43 1.15
CA PHE A 220 4.07 -10.22 -0.07
C PHE A 220 4.90 -11.48 0.14
N ASN A 221 4.27 -12.66 0.05
CA ASN A 221 4.97 -13.95 0.10
C ASN A 221 5.90 -14.15 1.32
N ASN A 222 5.51 -13.65 2.50
CA ASN A 222 6.30 -13.65 3.76
C ASN A 222 7.54 -12.73 3.75
N GLU A 223 7.60 -11.79 2.82
CA GLU A 223 8.49 -10.65 2.87
C GLU A 223 7.67 -9.38 3.18
N ILE A 224 8.16 -8.58 4.12
CA ILE A 224 7.55 -7.33 4.52
C ILE A 224 8.23 -6.20 3.75
N PHE A 225 7.49 -5.61 2.82
CA PHE A 225 7.90 -4.46 2.04
C PHE A 225 7.46 -3.20 2.80
N VAL A 226 8.40 -2.31 3.04
CA VAL A 226 8.17 -1.07 3.77
C VAL A 226 8.63 0.07 2.88
N THR A 227 7.71 0.98 2.55
CA THR A 227 8.08 2.23 1.89
C THR A 227 8.51 3.24 2.96
N TYR A 228 9.44 4.12 2.59
CA TYR A 228 9.92 5.18 3.46
C TYR A 228 9.78 6.51 2.74
N ALA A 229 9.20 7.49 3.44
CA ALA A 229 9.05 8.86 2.95
C ALA A 229 9.86 9.82 3.82
N LYS A 230 10.24 10.95 3.23
CA LYS A 230 10.95 12.02 3.94
C LYS A 230 9.99 12.71 4.90
N GLN A 231 10.41 12.99 6.13
CA GLN A 231 9.58 13.63 7.14
C GLN A 231 9.66 15.15 7.07
N ASP A 232 8.56 15.80 7.43
CA ASP A 232 8.53 17.21 7.79
C ASP A 232 9.24 17.45 9.14
N HIS A 233 9.37 18.73 9.53
CA HIS A 233 10.03 19.08 10.78
C HIS A 233 9.26 18.57 12.02
N LYS A 234 7.93 18.46 11.95
CA LYS A 234 7.11 17.93 13.05
C LYS A 234 7.12 16.40 13.11
N LYS A 235 7.65 15.74 12.07
CA LYS A 235 7.58 14.28 11.91
C LYS A 235 6.15 13.76 11.92
N HIS A 236 5.21 14.52 11.39
CA HIS A 236 3.81 14.13 11.28
C HIS A 236 3.48 13.75 9.83
N ASP A 237 3.99 14.55 8.90
CA ASP A 237 3.66 14.48 7.48
C ASP A 237 4.91 14.30 6.64
N ASP A 238 4.73 13.76 5.45
CA ASP A 238 5.82 13.63 4.50
C ASP A 238 6.19 14.96 3.84
N VAL A 239 7.35 14.98 3.20
CA VAL A 239 7.79 16.08 2.32
C VAL A 239 7.97 15.50 0.94
N ALA A 240 6.96 15.72 0.09
CA ALA A 240 6.99 15.34 -1.32
C ALA A 240 8.16 16.01 -2.05
N CYS A 241 8.93 15.19 -2.78
CA CYS A 241 9.92 15.66 -3.75
C CYS A 241 10.36 14.51 -4.68
N PRO A 242 10.82 14.81 -5.91
CA PRO A 242 11.36 13.80 -6.81
C PRO A 242 12.53 13.05 -6.16
N GLY A 243 12.42 11.71 -6.11
CA GLY A 243 13.41 10.84 -5.48
C GLY A 243 13.33 10.79 -3.95
N CYS A 244 12.37 11.47 -3.32
CA CYS A 244 12.19 11.46 -1.88
C CYS A 244 11.38 10.24 -1.42
N GLY A 245 11.95 9.07 -1.65
CA GLY A 245 11.44 7.82 -1.13
C GLY A 245 12.38 6.66 -1.40
N PHE A 246 12.22 5.59 -0.63
CA PHE A 246 12.86 4.31 -0.86
C PHE A 246 11.99 3.17 -0.32
N ILE A 247 12.33 1.94 -0.71
CA ILE A 247 11.64 0.72 -0.31
C ILE A 247 12.68 -0.25 0.23
N ASN A 248 12.48 -0.71 1.46
CA ASN A 248 13.24 -1.80 2.04
C ASN A 248 12.37 -3.03 2.21
N VAL A 249 13.02 -4.19 2.17
CA VAL A 249 12.38 -5.49 2.34
C VAL A 249 12.98 -6.21 3.54
N PHE A 250 12.11 -6.75 4.37
CA PHE A 250 12.43 -7.48 5.59
C PHE A 250 11.76 -8.86 5.54
N ASN A 251 12.22 -9.81 6.35
CA ASN A 251 11.39 -10.98 6.63
C ASN A 251 10.36 -10.68 7.73
N THR A 252 9.44 -11.61 7.97
CA THR A 252 8.41 -11.47 9.03
C THR A 252 8.96 -11.45 10.45
N SER A 253 10.24 -11.77 10.67
CA SER A 253 10.91 -11.60 11.97
C SER A 253 11.53 -10.21 12.15
N GLY A 254 11.38 -9.32 11.16
CA GLY A 254 11.95 -7.98 11.15
C GLY A 254 13.43 -7.92 10.77
N MET A 255 14.00 -9.00 10.23
CA MET A 255 15.38 -8.99 9.73
C MET A 255 15.45 -8.30 8.38
N PHE A 256 16.35 -7.34 8.23
CA PHE A 256 16.62 -6.67 6.96
C PHE A 256 17.10 -7.67 5.91
N LEU A 257 16.48 -7.66 4.74
CA LEU A 257 16.88 -8.50 3.61
C LEU A 257 17.60 -7.68 2.55
N ARG A 258 17.00 -6.57 2.10
CA ARG A 258 17.55 -5.73 1.04
C ARG A 258 16.95 -4.33 1.01
N HIS A 259 17.74 -3.39 0.52
CA HIS A 259 17.23 -2.17 -0.10
C HIS A 259 16.72 -2.56 -1.48
N LEU A 260 15.43 -2.39 -1.73
CA LEU A 260 14.84 -2.77 -3.01
C LEU A 260 14.96 -1.63 -4.00
N VAL A 261 14.35 -0.48 -3.69
CA VAL A 261 14.37 0.71 -4.55
C VAL A 261 14.89 1.86 -3.71
N ALA A 262 15.93 2.55 -4.18
CA ALA A 262 16.50 3.70 -3.49
C ALA A 262 16.84 4.79 -4.50
N ASN A 263 16.26 5.98 -4.31
CA ASN A 263 16.31 7.08 -5.27
C ASN A 263 15.72 6.69 -6.65
N GLY A 264 15.28 7.67 -7.44
CA GLY A 264 14.61 7.44 -8.73
C GLY A 264 13.22 8.04 -8.76
N ASN A 265 12.23 7.28 -9.26
CA ASN A 265 10.88 7.79 -9.50
C ASN A 265 9.96 7.75 -8.25
N LEU A 266 10.53 7.65 -7.05
CA LEU A 266 9.76 7.61 -5.81
C LEU A 266 9.55 9.00 -5.24
N ASN A 267 8.33 9.28 -4.78
CA ASN A 267 7.93 10.57 -4.22
C ASN A 267 6.87 10.34 -3.14
N ALA A 268 7.31 10.29 -1.88
CA ALA A 268 6.48 9.84 -0.75
C ALA A 268 5.68 8.55 -1.07
N PRO A 269 6.35 7.43 -1.41
CA PRO A 269 5.66 6.20 -1.81
C PRO A 269 4.87 5.61 -0.63
N TRP A 270 3.59 5.28 -0.84
CA TRP A 270 2.75 4.64 0.18
C TRP A 270 2.12 3.35 -0.34
N GLY A 271 1.41 3.44 -1.46
CA GLY A 271 0.70 2.31 -2.08
C GLY A 271 1.66 1.26 -2.64
N LEU A 272 1.46 0.01 -2.26
CA LEU A 272 2.21 -1.13 -2.79
C LEU A 272 1.24 -2.24 -3.19
N THR A 273 1.39 -2.76 -4.40
CA THR A 273 0.63 -3.92 -4.84
C THR A 273 1.39 -4.75 -5.88
N GLU A 274 1.14 -6.06 -5.91
CA GLU A 274 1.69 -6.95 -6.94
C GLU A 274 0.65 -7.19 -8.04
N VAL A 275 1.04 -6.93 -9.28
CA VAL A 275 0.22 -7.15 -10.49
C VAL A 275 1.08 -7.92 -11.48
N GLU A 276 0.62 -9.11 -11.85
CA GLU A 276 1.30 -9.98 -12.83
C GLU A 276 2.78 -10.25 -12.53
N GLY A 277 3.14 -10.31 -11.24
CA GLY A 277 4.50 -10.56 -10.78
C GLY A 277 5.40 -9.32 -10.72
N ASN A 278 4.86 -8.14 -11.03
CA ASN A 278 5.55 -6.86 -10.90
C ASN A 278 5.03 -6.08 -9.68
N LEU A 279 5.91 -5.31 -9.05
CA LEU A 279 5.57 -4.42 -7.94
C LEU A 279 5.14 -3.07 -8.47
N TRP A 280 3.87 -2.73 -8.32
CA TRP A 280 3.34 -1.40 -8.55
C TRP A 280 3.49 -0.57 -7.29
N VAL A 281 4.05 0.63 -7.44
CA VAL A 281 4.31 1.58 -6.36
C VAL A 281 3.56 2.88 -6.65
N GLY A 282 2.60 3.20 -5.79
CA GLY A 282 1.83 4.43 -5.83
C GLY A 282 2.54 5.51 -5.02
N ASN A 283 2.80 6.65 -5.65
CA ASN A 283 3.44 7.79 -5.02
C ASN A 283 2.38 8.77 -4.56
N PHE A 284 2.29 8.99 -3.24
CA PHE A 284 1.36 9.97 -2.70
C PHE A 284 1.73 11.39 -3.16
N GLY A 285 3.02 11.72 -3.14
CA GLY A 285 3.49 13.09 -3.35
C GLY A 285 3.38 13.63 -4.77
N ASP A 286 3.31 12.78 -5.80
CA ASP A 286 3.03 13.21 -7.18
C ASP A 286 1.93 12.41 -7.88
N GLY A 287 1.33 11.42 -7.24
CA GLY A 287 0.24 10.65 -7.81
C GLY A 287 0.63 9.64 -8.88
N LEU A 288 1.92 9.51 -9.21
CA LEU A 288 2.39 8.63 -10.28
C LEU A 288 2.50 7.18 -9.80
N ILE A 289 2.23 6.24 -10.71
CA ILE A 289 2.37 4.82 -10.46
C ILE A 289 3.57 4.29 -11.25
N ASN A 290 4.57 3.80 -10.52
CA ASN A 290 5.80 3.26 -11.10
C ASN A 290 5.89 1.74 -10.83
N VAL A 291 6.34 0.99 -11.83
CA VAL A 291 6.40 -0.47 -11.82
C VAL A 291 7.86 -0.91 -11.69
N TYR A 292 8.10 -1.85 -10.79
CA TYR A 292 9.43 -2.38 -10.49
C TYR A 292 9.42 -3.90 -10.44
N ASN A 293 10.58 -4.49 -10.67
CA ASN A 293 10.80 -5.90 -10.35
C ASN A 293 10.84 -6.08 -8.82
N PRO A 294 9.99 -6.93 -8.20
CA PRO A 294 9.90 -7.07 -6.74
C PRO A 294 11.14 -7.71 -6.08
N MET A 295 11.99 -8.37 -6.86
CA MET A 295 13.22 -9.00 -6.37
C MET A 295 14.41 -8.06 -6.47
N THR A 296 14.62 -7.45 -7.64
CA THR A 296 15.81 -6.64 -7.93
C THR A 296 15.61 -5.16 -7.71
N GLY A 297 14.37 -4.69 -7.66
CA GLY A 297 14.02 -3.26 -7.60
C GLY A 297 14.30 -2.50 -8.89
N ALA A 298 14.60 -3.20 -9.99
CA ALA A 298 14.80 -2.57 -11.29
C ALA A 298 13.49 -1.92 -11.76
N PHE A 299 13.56 -0.66 -12.18
CA PHE A 299 12.44 0.03 -12.81
C PHE A 299 12.07 -0.66 -14.13
N ILE A 300 10.78 -0.89 -14.33
CA ILE A 300 10.23 -1.50 -15.54
C ILE A 300 9.58 -0.42 -16.38
N GLU A 301 8.55 0.25 -15.82
CA GLU A 301 7.81 1.29 -16.52
C GLU A 301 7.05 2.21 -15.55
N GLN A 302 6.49 3.28 -16.09
CA GLN A 302 5.49 4.09 -15.43
C GLN A 302 4.16 3.83 -16.12
N LEU A 303 3.07 3.72 -15.37
CA LEU A 303 1.76 3.50 -16.00
C LEU A 303 1.39 4.72 -16.85
N MET A 304 1.06 4.47 -18.12
CA MET A 304 0.74 5.52 -19.09
C MET A 304 -0.72 5.44 -19.53
N ARG A 305 -1.30 6.58 -19.88
CA ARG A 305 -2.58 6.69 -20.57
C ARG A 305 -2.40 6.48 -22.07
N ALA A 306 -3.49 6.20 -22.77
CA ALA A 306 -3.48 5.99 -24.23
C ALA A 306 -2.98 7.20 -25.04
N ASP A 307 -3.04 8.41 -24.48
CA ASP A 307 -2.53 9.65 -25.08
C ASP A 307 -1.02 9.88 -24.86
N GLY A 308 -0.35 8.96 -24.15
CA GLY A 308 1.08 9.04 -23.85
C GLY A 308 1.42 9.91 -22.63
N THR A 309 0.44 10.37 -21.86
CA THR A 309 0.67 11.04 -20.57
C THR A 309 0.69 10.03 -19.42
N PRO A 310 1.40 10.30 -18.31
CA PRO A 310 1.38 9.41 -17.15
C PRO A 310 -0.02 9.26 -16.55
N LEU A 311 -0.35 8.05 -16.09
CA LEU A 311 -1.51 7.85 -15.22
C LEU A 311 -1.18 8.41 -13.84
N GLN A 312 -1.97 9.39 -13.42
CA GLN A 312 -1.70 10.20 -12.24
C GLN A 312 -3.00 10.47 -11.47
N PHE A 313 -2.94 10.35 -10.15
CA PHE A 313 -4.03 10.68 -9.22
C PHE A 313 -3.50 11.55 -8.09
N ASP A 314 -4.03 12.75 -7.95
CA ASP A 314 -3.69 13.65 -6.84
C ASP A 314 -3.91 12.96 -5.49
N GLY A 315 -2.92 13.00 -4.59
CA GLY A 315 -2.99 12.34 -3.27
C GLY A 315 -3.23 10.82 -3.31
N LEU A 316 -2.59 10.09 -4.24
CA LEU A 316 -2.74 8.64 -4.37
C LEU A 316 -2.26 7.88 -3.12
N TRP A 317 -3.19 7.21 -2.44
CA TRP A 317 -2.90 6.39 -1.26
C TRP A 317 -2.71 4.93 -1.61
N ASP A 318 -3.79 4.14 -1.56
CA ASP A 318 -3.71 2.69 -1.66
C ASP A 318 -4.01 2.19 -3.07
N MET A 319 -3.49 0.98 -3.35
CA MET A 319 -3.79 0.21 -4.54
C MET A 319 -4.04 -1.25 -4.15
N LEU A 320 -5.15 -1.81 -4.63
CA LEU A 320 -5.60 -3.15 -4.25
C LEU A 320 -6.07 -3.94 -5.49
N PRO A 321 -5.46 -5.10 -5.83
CA PRO A 321 -5.86 -5.86 -7.00
C PRO A 321 -7.30 -6.36 -6.85
N ALA A 322 -8.08 -6.22 -7.91
CA ALA A 322 -9.43 -6.72 -7.94
C ALA A 322 -9.46 -8.25 -7.88
N GLN A 323 -10.39 -8.80 -7.09
CA GLN A 323 -10.56 -10.26 -6.98
C GLN A 323 -11.38 -10.82 -8.14
N VAL A 324 -12.13 -9.97 -8.84
CA VAL A 324 -13.00 -10.32 -9.97
C VAL A 324 -12.88 -9.25 -11.04
N GLY A 325 -12.86 -9.66 -12.31
CA GLY A 325 -12.92 -8.74 -13.45
C GLY A 325 -11.60 -8.10 -13.86
N GLY A 326 -10.52 -8.29 -13.08
CA GLY A 326 -9.21 -7.68 -13.34
C GLY A 326 -9.15 -6.21 -12.94
N GLY A 327 -7.95 -5.63 -13.00
CA GLY A 327 -7.69 -4.24 -12.60
C GLY A 327 -7.26 -4.07 -11.15
N VAL A 328 -7.01 -2.82 -10.77
CA VAL A 328 -6.48 -2.42 -9.48
C VAL A 328 -7.33 -1.29 -8.93
N PHE A 329 -8.02 -1.52 -7.81
CA PHE A 329 -8.70 -0.46 -7.09
C PHE A 329 -7.69 0.54 -6.56
N PHE A 330 -8.06 1.81 -6.48
CA PHE A 330 -7.25 2.85 -5.86
C PHE A 330 -8.09 3.74 -4.96
N THR A 331 -7.42 4.34 -3.98
CA THR A 331 -7.94 5.43 -3.14
C THR A 331 -7.05 6.65 -3.27
N ALA A 332 -7.63 7.84 -3.20
CA ALA A 332 -6.87 9.07 -3.27
C ALA A 332 -7.52 10.20 -2.44
N GLY A 333 -6.70 10.92 -1.68
CA GLY A 333 -7.07 12.15 -0.97
C GLY A 333 -6.82 13.36 -1.85
N ILE A 334 -7.79 13.71 -2.71
CA ILE A 334 -7.63 14.78 -3.69
C ILE A 334 -7.80 16.17 -3.06
N ALA A 335 -7.28 17.18 -3.75
CA ALA A 335 -7.39 18.59 -3.36
C ALA A 335 -6.80 18.84 -1.97
N ASP A 336 -5.53 18.47 -1.78
CA ASP A 336 -4.83 18.59 -0.50
C ASP A 336 -5.58 17.84 0.62
N GLU A 337 -6.06 16.62 0.29
CA GLU A 337 -6.75 15.71 1.20
C GLU A 337 -8.12 16.20 1.70
N GLU A 338 -8.65 17.32 1.18
CA GLU A 338 -9.97 17.83 1.58
C GLU A 338 -11.13 16.95 1.08
N HIS A 339 -10.87 16.11 0.08
CA HIS A 339 -11.88 15.29 -0.60
C HIS A 339 -11.33 13.90 -0.94
N GLY A 340 -12.20 12.98 -1.37
CA GLY A 340 -11.82 11.61 -1.66
C GLY A 340 -12.22 11.08 -3.03
N LEU A 341 -11.43 10.11 -3.51
CA LEU A 341 -11.75 9.24 -4.64
C LEU A 341 -11.52 7.78 -4.27
N PHE A 342 -12.44 6.94 -4.72
CA PHE A 342 -12.27 5.51 -4.81
C PHE A 342 -12.67 5.06 -6.22
N GLY A 343 -11.79 4.31 -6.87
CA GLY A 343 -11.96 3.92 -8.26
C GLY A 343 -11.19 2.66 -8.60
N ILE A 344 -11.15 2.34 -9.88
CA ILE A 344 -10.40 1.20 -10.43
C ILE A 344 -9.60 1.61 -11.66
N ILE A 345 -8.38 1.10 -11.75
CA ILE A 345 -7.47 1.19 -12.89
C ILE A 345 -7.60 -0.10 -13.70
N THR A 346 -7.72 0.03 -15.02
CA THR A 346 -7.83 -1.09 -15.95
C THR A 346 -6.88 -0.90 -17.12
N GLU A 347 -6.25 -1.98 -17.55
CA GLU A 347 -5.46 -2.01 -18.77
C GLU A 347 -6.36 -1.90 -20.01
N ASN A 348 -5.93 -1.14 -21.01
CA ASN A 348 -6.64 -0.97 -22.28
C ASN A 348 -6.31 -2.13 -23.23
N PRO A 349 -7.27 -2.58 -24.07
CA PRO A 349 -7.07 -3.66 -25.04
C PRO A 349 -6.07 -3.39 -26.18
#